data_AF-A0AA91VB04-F1
#
_entry.id   AF-A0AA91VB04-F1
#
_cell.length_a   1.000
_cell.length_b   1.000
_cell.length_c   1.000
_cell.angle_alpha   90.00
_cell.angle_beta   90.00
_cell.angle_gamma   90.00
#
_symmetry.space_group_name_H-M   'P 1'
#
loop_
_entity.id
_entity.type
_entity.pdbx_description
1 polymer ?
#
loop_
_entity_poly.entity_id
_entity_poly.type
_entity_poly.pdbx_seq_one_letter_code
_entity_poly.pdbx_strand_id
1 'polypeptide(L)'
;MYAFLLTELKKWIPKHIIDRGCEYYEEGHVEDVEIHDGKVFAFVTGNYGNYEVIVDLVDFMKSTCECPYENYCKHMAAVVYEIQGAGESMVREKLKTLEKEELLIIMQRLLRSSKNVQVVEKMLRKG
;
A
#
# COMPACT_ATOMS: atom_id res chain seq x y z
N MET A 1 -6.26 -9.30 -2.68
CA MET A 1 -5.04 -8.48 -2.67
C MET A 1 -4.77 -8.01 -4.08
N TYR A 2 -4.93 -6.72 -4.35
CA TYR A 2 -4.97 -6.15 -5.70
C TYR A 2 -3.56 -5.92 -6.27
N ALA A 3 -2.66 -6.91 -6.17
CA ALA A 3 -1.23 -6.75 -6.44
C ALA A 3 -0.90 -6.11 -7.81
N PHE A 4 -1.79 -6.27 -8.80
CA PHE A 4 -1.75 -5.60 -10.10
C PHE A 4 -1.65 -4.07 -9.99
N LEU A 5 -2.37 -3.43 -9.05
CA LEU A 5 -2.38 -1.97 -8.90
C LEU A 5 -1.00 -1.40 -8.57
N LEU A 6 -0.18 -2.13 -7.80
CA LEU A 6 1.20 -1.70 -7.52
C LEU A 6 2.08 -1.71 -8.78
N THR A 7 1.81 -2.62 -9.72
CA THR A 7 2.48 -2.65 -11.03
C THR A 7 2.00 -1.48 -11.88
N GLU A 8 0.69 -1.19 -11.92
CA GLU A 8 0.15 -0.07 -12.69
C GLU A 8 0.63 1.30 -12.14
N LEU A 9 0.72 1.48 -10.82
CA LEU A 9 1.31 2.69 -10.24
C LEU A 9 2.71 2.95 -10.81
N LYS A 10 3.59 1.94 -10.78
CA LYS A 10 4.98 2.05 -11.27
C LYS A 10 5.09 2.29 -12.77
N LYS A 11 4.04 1.95 -13.52
CA LYS A 11 3.98 2.12 -14.97
C LYS A 11 3.52 3.52 -15.37
N TRP A 12 2.53 4.07 -14.67
CA TRP A 12 1.85 5.31 -15.06
C TRP A 12 2.23 6.53 -14.23
N ILE A 13 2.73 6.33 -13.02
CA ILE A 13 3.07 7.41 -12.10
C ILE A 13 4.60 7.53 -11.98
N PRO A 14 5.17 8.75 -12.14
CA PRO A 14 6.58 8.98 -11.85
C PRO A 14 6.95 8.59 -10.41
N LYS A 15 8.12 7.98 -10.23
CA LYS A 15 8.56 7.47 -8.91
C LYS A 15 8.43 8.49 -7.78
N HIS A 16 8.84 9.73 -7.99
CA HIS A 16 8.79 10.77 -6.95
C HIS A 16 7.36 11.13 -6.52
N ILE A 17 6.35 10.94 -7.39
CA ILE A 17 4.93 11.12 -7.03
C ILE A 17 4.41 9.91 -6.25
N ILE A 18 4.84 8.69 -6.63
CA ILE A 18 4.55 7.46 -5.88
C ILE A 18 5.11 7.56 -4.46
N ASP A 19 6.36 8.00 -4.31
CA ASP A 19 7.03 8.15 -3.01
C ASP A 19 6.21 9.07 -2.09
N ARG A 20 5.71 10.20 -2.61
CA ARG A 20 4.80 11.09 -1.87
C ARG A 20 3.45 10.47 -1.54
N GLY A 21 2.95 9.57 -2.39
CA GLY A 21 1.74 8.80 -2.09
C GLY A 21 1.96 7.83 -0.92
N CYS A 22 3.15 7.25 -0.83
CA CYS A 22 3.55 6.42 0.31
C CYS A 22 3.61 7.24 1.60
N GLU A 23 4.21 8.44 1.56
CA GLU A 23 4.21 9.38 2.70
C GLU A 23 2.78 9.70 3.16
N TYR A 24 1.86 10.01 2.23
CA TYR A 24 0.47 10.33 2.57
C TYR A 24 -0.27 9.14 3.21
N TYR A 25 0.01 7.93 2.75
CA TYR A 25 -0.49 6.70 3.36
C TYR A 25 0.09 6.51 4.79
N GLU A 26 1.41 6.63 4.95
CA GLU A 26 2.08 6.44 6.25
C GLU A 26 1.67 7.48 7.30
N GLU A 27 1.37 8.70 6.86
CA GLU A 27 0.87 9.79 7.71
C GLU A 27 -0.64 9.71 7.99
N GLY A 28 -1.36 8.75 7.39
CA GLY A 28 -2.78 8.51 7.66
C GLY A 28 -3.73 9.52 7.02
N HIS A 29 -3.39 10.08 5.85
CA HIS A 29 -4.25 11.05 5.15
C HIS A 29 -5.43 10.43 4.39
N VAL A 30 -5.50 9.09 4.31
CA VAL A 30 -6.57 8.37 3.59
C VAL A 30 -7.71 8.05 4.56
N GLU A 31 -8.90 8.56 4.27
CA GLU A 31 -10.09 8.47 5.10
C GLU A 31 -11.28 7.90 4.31
N ASP A 32 -12.29 7.40 5.02
CA ASP A 32 -13.58 6.94 4.47
C ASP A 32 -13.46 5.99 3.27
N VAL A 33 -12.64 4.94 3.43
CA VAL A 33 -12.39 3.95 2.37
C VAL A 33 -13.57 3.00 2.22
N GLU A 34 -14.22 3.03 1.06
CA GLU A 34 -15.29 2.13 0.67
C GLU A 34 -14.94 1.37 -0.60
N ILE A 35 -15.32 0.08 -0.65
CA ILE A 35 -15.10 -0.77 -1.83
C ILE A 35 -16.45 -1.29 -2.32
N HIS A 36 -16.84 -0.89 -3.52
CA HIS A 36 -18.01 -1.46 -4.21
C HIS A 36 -17.87 -1.32 -5.72
N ASP A 37 -18.60 -2.16 -6.47
CA ASP A 37 -18.64 -2.15 -7.94
C ASP A 37 -17.28 -2.16 -8.65
N GLY A 38 -16.31 -2.87 -8.07
CA GLY A 38 -14.96 -2.98 -8.63
C GLY A 38 -14.15 -1.69 -8.53
N LYS A 39 -14.51 -0.78 -7.62
CA LYS A 39 -13.80 0.48 -7.36
C LYS A 39 -13.57 0.67 -5.86
N VAL A 40 -12.58 1.51 -5.56
CA VAL A 40 -12.34 2.06 -4.22
C VAL A 40 -12.71 3.52 -4.26
N PHE A 41 -13.50 3.96 -3.30
CA PHE A 41 -13.84 5.35 -3.06
C PHE A 41 -13.19 5.73 -1.73
N ALA A 42 -12.51 6.87 -1.68
CA ALA A 42 -11.87 7.36 -0.47
C ALA A 42 -11.72 8.87 -0.53
N PHE A 43 -11.59 9.50 0.63
CA PHE A 43 -11.12 10.87 0.75
C PHE A 43 -9.64 10.88 1.11
N VAL A 44 -8.90 11.81 0.50
CA VAL A 44 -7.49 12.03 0.87
C VAL A 44 -7.30 13.49 1.23
N THR A 45 -6.89 13.73 2.48
CA THR A 45 -6.52 15.07 2.95
C THR A 45 -5.24 15.52 2.23
N GLY A 46 -5.26 16.72 1.67
CA GLY A 46 -4.11 17.29 0.98
C GLY A 46 -3.91 18.76 1.31
N ASN A 47 -2.88 19.35 0.71
CA ASN A 47 -2.40 20.69 1.06
C ASN A 47 -3.45 21.81 0.95
N TYR A 48 -4.43 21.69 0.05
CA TYR A 48 -5.43 22.73 -0.22
C TYR A 48 -6.87 22.26 0.03
N GLY A 49 -7.06 21.11 0.66
CA GLY A 49 -8.38 20.54 0.94
C GLY A 49 -8.39 19.01 0.87
N ASN A 50 -9.58 18.45 1.08
CA ASN A 50 -9.84 17.03 0.96
C ASN A 50 -10.30 16.73 -0.47
N TYR A 51 -9.78 15.65 -1.04
CA TYR A 51 -10.08 15.27 -2.42
C TYR A 51 -10.75 13.92 -2.47
N GLU A 52 -11.84 13.80 -3.21
CA GLU A 52 -12.39 12.48 -3.55
C GLU A 52 -11.43 11.77 -4.51
N VAL A 53 -11.16 10.50 -4.20
CA VAL A 53 -10.30 9.62 -4.98
C VAL A 53 -11.06 8.35 -5.30
N ILE A 54 -11.10 8.01 -6.59
CA ILE A 54 -11.72 6.80 -7.09
C ILE A 54 -10.64 5.97 -7.77
N VAL A 55 -10.34 4.78 -7.23
CA VAL A 55 -9.40 3.84 -7.85
C VAL A 55 -10.18 2.69 -8.48
N ASP A 56 -10.02 2.49 -9.78
CA ASP A 56 -10.59 1.34 -10.48
C ASP A 56 -9.72 0.11 -10.25
N LEU A 57 -10.32 -0.96 -9.71
CA LEU A 57 -9.62 -2.17 -9.30
C LEU A 57 -9.27 -3.10 -10.48
N VAL A 58 -9.81 -2.83 -11.67
CA VAL A 58 -9.64 -3.64 -12.88
C VAL A 58 -8.76 -2.92 -13.91
N ASP A 59 -8.99 -1.61 -14.09
CA ASP A 59 -8.31 -0.78 -15.07
C ASP A 59 -7.88 0.55 -14.43
N PHE A 60 -6.67 0.57 -13.87
CA PHE A 60 -6.12 1.72 -13.16
C PHE A 60 -6.21 3.03 -13.96
N MET A 61 -6.20 2.97 -15.30
CA MET A 61 -6.28 4.15 -16.14
C MET A 61 -7.60 4.93 -15.99
N LYS A 62 -8.66 4.26 -15.50
CA LYS A 62 -9.96 4.86 -15.22
C LYS A 62 -10.06 5.48 -13.83
N SER A 63 -8.99 5.44 -13.04
CA SER A 63 -8.96 6.05 -11.71
C SER A 63 -8.99 7.58 -11.83
N THR A 64 -9.69 8.24 -10.91
CA THR A 64 -9.89 9.69 -10.90
C THR A 64 -9.58 10.27 -9.52
N CYS A 65 -9.17 11.54 -9.50
CA CYS A 65 -8.98 12.31 -8.29
C CYS A 65 -9.37 13.75 -8.60
N GLU A 66 -10.10 14.39 -7.68
CA GLU A 66 -10.56 15.77 -7.84
C GLU A 66 -9.46 16.82 -7.62
N CYS A 67 -8.25 16.40 -7.27
CA CYS A 67 -7.16 17.34 -7.01
C CYS A 67 -6.71 18.06 -8.29
N PRO A 68 -6.17 19.30 -8.18
CA PRO A 68 -5.80 20.10 -9.34
C PRO A 68 -4.54 19.60 -10.08
N TYR A 69 -3.93 18.51 -9.62
CA TYR A 69 -2.77 17.92 -10.28
C TYR A 69 -3.22 17.17 -11.53
N GLU A 70 -2.67 17.52 -12.69
CA GLU A 70 -3.00 16.87 -13.96
C GLU A 70 -2.51 15.41 -13.96
N ASN A 71 -3.35 14.48 -14.44
CA ASN A 71 -3.10 13.03 -14.53
C ASN A 71 -3.10 12.28 -13.18
N TYR A 72 -2.33 11.19 -13.09
CA TYR A 72 -2.26 10.31 -11.92
C TYR A 72 -1.42 10.94 -10.80
N CYS A 73 -2.08 11.23 -9.68
CA CYS A 73 -1.52 12.00 -8.58
C CYS A 73 -1.09 11.13 -7.39
N LYS A 74 -0.43 11.76 -6.41
CA LYS A 74 -0.02 11.11 -5.16
C LYS A 74 -1.20 10.58 -4.32
N HIS A 75 -2.39 11.20 -4.41
CA HIS A 75 -3.56 10.76 -3.64
C HIS A 75 -4.06 9.39 -4.13
N MET A 76 -4.06 9.15 -5.44
CA MET A 76 -4.39 7.83 -6.00
C MET A 76 -3.37 6.77 -5.54
N ALA A 77 -2.08 7.12 -5.52
CA ALA A 77 -1.05 6.24 -4.99
C ALA A 77 -1.28 5.95 -3.50
N ALA A 78 -1.64 6.96 -2.68
CA ALA A 78 -1.95 6.78 -1.27
C ALA A 78 -3.13 5.82 -1.05
N VAL A 79 -4.22 5.95 -1.82
CA VAL A 79 -5.37 5.02 -1.73
C VAL A 79 -4.98 3.61 -2.14
N VAL A 80 -4.17 3.45 -3.20
CA VAL A 80 -3.65 2.13 -3.56
C VAL A 80 -2.76 1.57 -2.45
N TYR A 81 -1.95 2.38 -1.78
CA TYR A 81 -1.18 1.92 -0.62
C TYR A 81 -2.07 1.56 0.57
N GLU A 82 -3.12 2.32 0.86
CA GLU A 82 -4.06 2.03 1.95
C GLU A 82 -4.70 0.64 1.78
N ILE A 83 -5.24 0.35 0.60
CA ILE A 83 -5.91 -0.94 0.34
C ILE A 83 -4.95 -2.14 0.22
N GLN A 84 -3.64 -1.90 0.07
CA GLN A 84 -2.61 -2.96 0.07
C GLN A 84 -1.94 -3.09 1.44
N GLY A 85 -1.78 -1.96 2.10
CA GLY A 85 -1.00 -1.72 3.30
C GLY A 85 -1.81 -1.88 4.58
N ALA A 86 -3.14 -1.80 4.56
CA ALA A 86 -3.99 -2.15 5.71
C ALA A 86 -3.64 -3.54 6.28
N GLY A 87 -3.21 -4.48 5.42
CA GLY A 87 -2.66 -5.77 5.86
C GLY A 87 -1.25 -5.66 6.46
N GLU A 88 -0.35 -4.91 5.84
CA GLU A 88 1.05 -4.79 6.27
C GLU A 88 1.22 -3.94 7.53
N SER A 89 0.54 -2.81 7.64
CA SER A 89 0.57 -1.90 8.81
C SER A 89 0.01 -2.61 10.05
N MET A 90 -1.14 -3.26 9.94
CA MET A 90 -1.70 -4.08 11.03
C MET A 90 -0.75 -5.21 11.45
N VAL A 91 -0.09 -5.88 10.49
CA VAL A 91 0.91 -6.91 10.80
C VAL A 91 2.14 -6.28 11.47
N ARG A 92 2.66 -5.15 11.00
CA ARG A 92 3.82 -4.47 11.59
C ARG A 92 3.54 -4.01 13.03
N GLU A 93 2.38 -3.39 13.28
CA GLU A 93 1.98 -3.01 14.63
C GLU A 93 1.80 -4.23 15.52
N LYS A 94 1.20 -5.32 15.01
CA LYS A 94 1.08 -6.56 15.78
C LYS A 94 2.45 -7.16 16.09
N LEU A 95 3.37 -7.22 15.12
CA LEU A 95 4.72 -7.75 15.29
C LEU A 95 5.53 -6.99 16.35
N LYS A 96 5.33 -5.67 16.51
CA LYS A 96 5.96 -4.87 17.58
C LYS A 96 5.52 -5.28 18.98
N THR A 97 4.35 -5.89 19.12
CA THR A 97 3.77 -6.30 20.41
C THR A 97 4.00 -7.76 20.78
N LEU A 98 4.58 -8.55 19.88
CA LEU A 98 4.81 -9.98 20.11
C LEU A 98 6.11 -10.22 20.85
N GLU A 99 6.11 -11.24 21.71
CA GLU A 99 7.32 -11.74 22.34
C GLU A 99 8.20 -12.47 21.32
N LYS A 100 9.50 -12.61 21.63
CA LYS A 100 10.47 -13.27 20.75
C LYS A 100 10.05 -14.68 20.36
N GLU A 101 9.49 -15.44 21.31
CA GLU A 101 9.04 -16.82 21.12
C GLU A 101 7.90 -16.89 20.08
N GLU A 102 6.96 -15.95 20.12
CA GLU A 102 5.84 -15.88 19.18
C GLU A 102 6.32 -15.50 17.78
N LEU A 103 7.26 -14.55 17.70
CA LEU A 103 7.92 -14.17 16.44
C LEU A 103 8.65 -15.37 15.79
N LEU A 104 9.34 -16.18 16.59
CA LEU A 104 10.02 -17.39 16.11
C LEU A 104 9.03 -18.41 15.53
N ILE A 105 7.88 -18.61 16.19
CA ILE A 105 6.84 -19.52 15.69
C ILE A 105 6.32 -19.07 14.32
N ILE A 106 6.06 -17.76 14.16
CA ILE A 106 5.62 -17.19 12.88
C ILE A 106 6.70 -17.37 11.80
N MET A 107 7.96 -17.05 12.12
CA MET A 107 9.08 -17.21 11.19
C MET A 107 9.23 -18.67 10.74
N GLN A 108 9.19 -19.63 11.67
CA GLN A 108 9.26 -21.06 11.34
C GLN A 108 8.11 -21.52 10.43
N ARG A 109 6.90 -20.97 10.60
CA ARG A 109 5.77 -21.25 9.70
C ARG A 109 6.01 -20.70 8.30
N LEU A 110 6.53 -19.48 8.20
CA LEU A 110 6.85 -18.85 6.91
C LEU A 110 7.98 -19.56 6.17
N LEU A 111 8.97 -20.09 6.89
CA LEU A 111 10.09 -20.86 6.32
C LEU A 111 9.68 -22.21 5.71
N ARG A 112 8.41 -22.64 5.82
CA ARG A 112 7.90 -23.81 5.08
C ARG A 112 7.89 -23.59 3.56
N SER A 113 7.92 -22.34 3.10
CA SER A 113 8.06 -22.00 1.69
C SER A 113 9.54 -21.87 1.30
N SER A 114 9.98 -22.60 0.28
CA SER A 114 11.37 -22.57 -0.21
C SER A 114 11.84 -21.17 -0.61
N LYS A 115 10.92 -20.35 -1.16
CA LYS A 115 11.18 -18.95 -1.49
C LYS A 115 11.54 -18.12 -0.25
N ASN A 116 10.85 -18.35 0.87
CA ASN A 116 11.11 -17.63 2.11
C ASN A 116 12.44 -18.04 2.74
N VAL A 117 12.80 -19.33 2.66
CA VAL A 117 14.11 -19.82 3.12
C VAL A 117 15.24 -19.09 2.40
N GLN A 118 15.22 -19.05 1.06
CA GLN A 118 16.25 -18.38 0.27
C GLN A 118 16.39 -16.89 0.62
N VAL A 119 15.25 -16.21 0.86
CA VAL A 119 15.24 -14.79 1.26
C VAL A 119 15.92 -14.61 2.62
N VAL A 120 15.53 -15.40 3.61
CA VAL A 120 16.08 -15.31 4.98
C VAL A 120 17.57 -15.67 5.00
N GLU A 121 17.99 -16.71 4.29
CA GLU A 121 19.40 -17.07 4.14
C GLU A 121 20.23 -15.91 3.57
N LYS A 122 19.71 -15.22 2.56
CA LYS A 122 20.39 -14.06 1.95
C LYS A 122 20.49 -12.88 2.91
N MET A 123 19.48 -12.67 3.76
CA MET A 123 19.50 -11.61 4.78
C MET A 123 20.54 -11.89 5.87
N LEU A 124 20.58 -13.12 6.38
CA LEU A 124 21.51 -13.50 7.45
C LEU A 124 22.98 -13.51 7.01
N ARG A 125 23.27 -13.71 5.71
CA ARG A 125 24.63 -13.63 5.16
C ARG A 125 25.14 -12.20 4.96
N LYS A 126 24.27 -11.20 5.05
CA LYS A 126 24.60 -9.78 4.84
C LYS A 126 24.79 -9.00 6.15
N GLY A 127 24.59 -9.67 7.29
CA GLY A 127 24.87 -9.13 8.63
C GLY A 127 26.24 -9.56 9.14
#